data_AF-A0AAU2YZN1-F1
#
_entry.id   AF-A0AAU2YZN1-F1
#
_cell.length_a   1.000
_cell.length_b   1.000
_cell.length_c   1.000
_cell.angle_alpha   90.00
_cell.angle_beta   90.00
_cell.angle_gamma   90.00
#
_symmetry.space_group_name_H-M   'P 1'
#
loop_
_entity.id
_entity.type
_entity.pdbx_description
1 polymer ?
#
loop_
_entity_poly.entity_id
_entity_poly.type
_entity_poly.pdbx_seq_one_letter_code
_entity_poly.pdbx_strand_id
1 'polypeptide(L)'
;MDRRWLFLSAAVALIVVSLGVVLVRDDEADTRRADPPVASTQANVPPATKSPSPSSSTTTASPKPSARTTPASPSASATSASAKPPTTDSPQAASAGAPLAGRIRPNVTYRGIATFYDADGGGACLYDPSGDVMTAAMNSTDYETAKACGAYVSVRAANGTAITVRITNECPGECAPGQIDLSAEAFAKLADPTAGRIAITWKLVSPSTVGTMSVRYKTGSSQYWCGIQVIGHRNPVARLEVRAGSGWRQLARTDYNYFLSEDGTGCGGAIRVTDIFGERLTVDGVAIRPDAVQSTRVQFAKR
;
A
#
# COMPACT_ATOMS: atom_id res chain seq x y z
N MET A 1 -43.39 -35.55 41.47
CA MET A 1 -42.32 -36.54 41.28
C MET A 1 -41.00 -35.84 41.55
N ASP A 2 -40.41 -36.22 42.67
CA ASP A 2 -39.31 -35.53 43.33
C ASP A 2 -37.97 -35.85 42.68
N ARG A 3 -37.00 -34.93 42.80
CA ARG A 3 -35.91 -35.10 43.78
C ARG A 3 -35.04 -33.85 43.91
N ARG A 4 -34.92 -33.39 45.16
CA ARG A 4 -33.90 -32.46 45.64
C ARG A 4 -32.57 -33.22 45.71
N TRP A 5 -31.45 -32.57 45.39
CA TRP A 5 -30.22 -32.77 46.16
C TRP A 5 -29.32 -31.53 46.11
N LEU A 6 -29.13 -30.94 47.30
CA LEU A 6 -28.06 -30.00 47.63
C LEU A 6 -26.89 -30.82 48.17
N PHE A 7 -25.66 -30.47 47.81
CA PHE A 7 -24.53 -30.60 48.73
C PHE A 7 -23.59 -29.40 48.58
N LEU A 8 -23.30 -28.76 49.72
CA LEU A 8 -22.20 -27.82 49.90
C LEU A 8 -20.97 -28.58 50.39
N SER A 9 -19.76 -28.04 50.10
CA SER A 9 -18.52 -28.00 50.93
C SER A 9 -17.32 -27.85 49.96
N ALA A 10 -16.42 -26.85 50.00
CA ALA A 10 -15.75 -26.05 51.03
C ALA A 10 -14.36 -26.59 51.48
N ALA A 11 -13.35 -25.71 51.43
CA ALA A 11 -11.99 -25.80 51.98
C ALA A 11 -11.02 -26.79 51.26
N VAL A 12 -9.66 -26.71 51.32
CA VAL A 12 -8.67 -25.95 52.13
C VAL A 12 -7.46 -25.55 51.23
N ALA A 13 -6.64 -24.56 51.60
CA ALA A 13 -5.35 -24.21 50.95
C ALA A 13 -4.12 -24.58 51.80
N LEU A 14 -2.96 -24.88 51.19
CA LEU A 14 -1.60 -24.73 51.80
C LEU A 14 -0.42 -25.00 50.81
N ILE A 15 0.27 -23.92 50.43
CA ILE A 15 1.73 -23.65 50.44
C ILE A 15 2.75 -24.80 50.24
N VAL A 16 3.65 -24.62 49.24
CA VAL A 16 5.13 -24.67 49.43
C VAL A 16 5.79 -23.57 48.57
N VAL A 17 6.67 -22.77 49.17
CA VAL A 17 7.57 -21.81 48.48
C VAL A 17 8.99 -22.31 48.66
N SER A 18 9.79 -22.33 47.59
CA SER A 18 11.23 -22.65 47.66
C SER A 18 12.07 -21.45 47.25
N LEU A 19 12.84 -20.92 48.20
CA LEU A 19 13.74 -19.78 48.02
C LEU A 19 15.13 -20.29 47.59
N GLY A 20 15.74 -19.67 46.58
CA GLY A 20 17.08 -19.99 46.12
C GLY A 20 17.92 -18.73 45.91
N VAL A 21 18.62 -18.29 46.95
CA VAL A 21 19.56 -17.16 46.88
C VAL A 21 20.97 -17.71 46.67
N VAL A 22 21.63 -17.31 45.58
CA VAL A 22 23.10 -17.32 45.47
C VAL A 22 23.56 -15.98 44.93
N LEU A 23 24.68 -15.50 45.47
CA LEU A 23 25.14 -14.11 45.44
C LEU A 23 25.78 -13.72 44.10
N VAL A 24 25.56 -12.48 43.69
CA VAL A 24 26.47 -11.75 42.78
C VAL A 24 27.66 -11.24 43.59
N ARG A 25 28.86 -11.32 43.01
CA ARG A 25 29.98 -10.44 43.38
C ARG A 25 30.84 -10.18 42.15
N ASP A 26 30.95 -8.90 41.80
CA ASP A 26 31.65 -8.38 40.63
C ASP A 26 33.17 -8.27 40.83
N ASP A 27 33.82 -8.00 39.69
CA ASP A 27 35.14 -7.37 39.50
C ASP A 27 36.39 -7.97 40.17
N GLU A 28 37.30 -8.46 39.32
CA GLU A 28 38.60 -7.80 39.21
C GLU A 28 39.17 -7.92 37.78
N ALA A 29 39.90 -6.89 37.36
CA ALA A 29 40.42 -6.76 36.00
C ALA A 29 41.89 -7.20 35.88
N ASP A 30 42.32 -7.63 34.69
CA ASP A 30 43.63 -7.21 34.20
C ASP A 30 43.67 -7.03 32.66
N THR A 31 44.50 -6.08 32.29
CA THR A 31 44.91 -5.62 30.98
C THR A 31 45.88 -6.57 30.27
N ARG A 32 45.85 -6.62 28.92
CA ARG A 32 46.98 -6.21 28.03
C ARG A 32 46.89 -6.75 26.60
N ARG A 33 47.34 -5.88 25.67
CA ARG A 33 47.83 -6.12 24.29
C ARG A 33 46.80 -6.64 23.27
N ALA A 34 46.56 -6.03 22.11
CA ALA A 34 47.33 -5.20 21.15
C ALA A 34 47.70 -5.97 19.86
N ASP A 35 47.09 -5.48 18.78
CA ASP A 35 47.49 -5.48 17.37
C ASP A 35 47.29 -6.71 16.45
N PRO A 36 47.13 -6.47 15.12
CA PRO A 36 46.61 -7.42 14.13
C PRO A 36 47.67 -7.69 13.02
N PRO A 37 47.33 -7.75 11.72
CA PRO A 37 46.47 -8.69 10.99
C PRO A 37 47.31 -9.70 10.17
N VAL A 38 46.70 -10.72 9.56
CA VAL A 38 47.35 -11.54 8.50
C VAL A 38 46.40 -11.79 7.33
N ALA A 39 46.92 -11.68 6.11
CA ALA A 39 46.22 -11.85 4.83
C ALA A 39 46.88 -12.96 3.97
N SER A 40 46.39 -13.16 2.73
CA SER A 40 46.86 -14.14 1.70
C SER A 40 46.29 -15.57 1.93
N THR A 41 45.97 -16.44 0.96
CA THR A 41 45.86 -16.42 -0.53
C THR A 41 45.09 -17.72 -0.95
N GLN A 42 44.65 -18.04 -2.19
CA GLN A 42 44.85 -17.47 -3.54
C GLN A 42 43.57 -17.69 -4.41
N ALA A 43 43.69 -17.91 -5.73
CA ALA A 43 42.59 -18.21 -6.68
C ALA A 43 42.81 -19.56 -7.39
N ASN A 44 41.76 -20.17 -7.99
CA ASN A 44 41.94 -21.00 -9.20
C ASN A 44 40.66 -21.23 -10.04
N VAL A 45 40.78 -21.19 -11.38
CA VAL A 45 39.78 -21.41 -12.46
C VAL A 45 40.57 -21.63 -13.78
N PRO A 46 40.12 -22.34 -14.85
CA PRO A 46 39.24 -23.52 -15.03
C PRO A 46 40.04 -24.72 -15.65
N PRO A 47 39.45 -25.71 -16.36
CA PRO A 47 39.19 -25.54 -17.82
C PRO A 47 37.89 -26.21 -18.35
N ALA A 48 37.56 -25.95 -19.63
CA ALA A 48 36.42 -26.52 -20.35
C ALA A 48 36.84 -27.64 -21.33
N THR A 49 35.93 -28.53 -21.76
CA THR A 49 35.88 -29.03 -23.16
C THR A 49 34.62 -29.83 -23.55
N LYS A 50 34.13 -29.53 -24.78
CA LYS A 50 33.59 -30.41 -25.83
C LYS A 50 32.19 -31.06 -25.75
N SER A 51 31.47 -30.90 -26.87
CA SER A 51 30.24 -31.59 -27.32
C SER A 51 30.57 -32.95 -27.97
N PRO A 52 29.57 -33.83 -28.20
CA PRO A 52 29.06 -33.95 -29.57
C PRO A 52 27.53 -34.13 -29.72
N SER A 53 27.05 -33.97 -30.96
CA SER A 53 25.75 -34.42 -31.52
C SER A 53 26.06 -35.20 -32.81
N PRO A 54 25.30 -36.23 -33.23
CA PRO A 54 24.04 -36.08 -34.00
C PRO A 54 22.96 -37.11 -33.55
N SER A 55 21.74 -37.28 -34.07
CA SER A 55 21.21 -37.34 -35.45
C SER A 55 19.65 -37.35 -35.38
N SER A 56 18.92 -36.48 -36.08
CA SER A 56 18.33 -36.68 -37.42
C SER A 56 17.05 -37.54 -37.53
N SER A 57 15.93 -36.93 -37.89
CA SER A 57 14.93 -37.52 -38.80
C SER A 57 14.28 -36.44 -39.68
N THR A 58 14.22 -36.70 -40.98
CA THR A 58 13.68 -35.83 -42.04
C THR A 58 12.55 -36.54 -42.77
N THR A 59 11.51 -35.83 -43.19
CA THR A 59 10.90 -35.85 -44.55
C THR A 59 9.67 -34.93 -44.60
N THR A 60 9.09 -34.50 -45.75
CA THR A 60 9.64 -33.88 -46.98
C THR A 60 8.45 -33.42 -47.87
N ALA A 61 8.58 -32.24 -48.49
CA ALA A 61 7.87 -31.75 -49.71
C ALA A 61 6.38 -31.31 -49.72
N SER A 62 6.17 -30.23 -50.47
CA SER A 62 4.94 -29.65 -51.07
C SER A 62 4.79 -30.16 -52.55
N PRO A 63 3.91 -29.71 -53.49
CA PRO A 63 3.14 -28.44 -53.59
C PRO A 63 1.69 -28.46 -54.22
N LYS A 64 1.05 -27.26 -54.26
CA LYS A 64 0.14 -26.57 -55.26
C LYS A 64 -0.40 -27.32 -56.52
N PRO A 65 -1.41 -26.83 -57.33
CA PRO A 65 -2.11 -25.51 -57.36
C PRO A 65 -3.62 -25.45 -57.79
N SER A 66 -4.09 -24.23 -58.15
CA SER A 66 -5.28 -23.85 -58.98
C SER A 66 -6.64 -23.63 -58.26
N ALA A 67 -7.55 -22.76 -58.74
CA ALA A 67 -7.44 -21.57 -59.62
C ALA A 67 -8.69 -20.65 -59.49
N ARG A 68 -8.55 -19.41 -60.00
CA ARG A 68 -9.51 -18.28 -60.01
C ARG A 68 -10.69 -18.47 -60.99
N THR A 69 -11.93 -18.11 -60.59
CA THR A 69 -12.90 -17.32 -61.41
C THR A 69 -14.13 -16.82 -60.64
N THR A 70 -14.42 -15.52 -60.74
CA THR A 70 -15.75 -14.85 -60.66
C THR A 70 -16.45 -14.95 -62.04
N PRO A 71 -17.74 -14.56 -62.29
CA PRO A 71 -18.56 -13.58 -61.53
C PRO A 71 -20.10 -13.84 -61.46
N ALA A 72 -20.83 -12.81 -61.01
CA ALA A 72 -22.23 -12.43 -61.34
C ALA A 72 -23.32 -12.57 -60.24
N SER A 73 -23.90 -11.42 -59.90
CA SER A 73 -25.23 -11.19 -59.32
C SER A 73 -26.31 -11.24 -60.45
N PRO A 74 -27.64 -11.13 -60.23
CA PRO A 74 -28.34 -10.77 -58.98
C PRO A 74 -29.59 -11.60 -58.63
N SER A 75 -30.15 -11.40 -57.43
CA SER A 75 -31.58 -11.07 -57.27
C SER A 75 -31.86 -10.66 -55.80
N ALA A 76 -32.77 -9.71 -55.61
CA ALA A 76 -33.19 -9.25 -54.28
C ALA A 76 -34.40 -10.05 -53.78
N SER A 77 -34.42 -10.36 -52.48
CA SER A 77 -35.64 -10.62 -51.72
C SER A 77 -35.43 -10.12 -50.30
N ALA A 78 -36.33 -9.27 -49.83
CA ALA A 78 -36.29 -8.69 -48.51
C ALA A 78 -37.02 -9.58 -47.49
N THR A 79 -36.39 -9.85 -46.35
CA THR A 79 -37.08 -10.39 -45.17
C THR A 79 -36.53 -9.73 -43.92
N SER A 80 -37.36 -8.93 -43.26
CA SER A 80 -36.99 -8.16 -42.07
C SER A 80 -36.78 -9.07 -40.86
N ALA A 81 -35.55 -9.14 -40.34
CA ALA A 81 -35.25 -9.69 -39.03
C ALA A 81 -34.76 -8.56 -38.12
N SER A 82 -35.53 -8.26 -37.06
CA SER A 82 -35.21 -7.18 -36.12
C SER A 82 -34.03 -7.58 -35.24
N ALA A 83 -32.84 -7.09 -35.58
CA ALA A 83 -31.61 -7.32 -34.82
C ALA A 83 -31.53 -6.34 -33.63
N LYS A 84 -31.48 -6.89 -32.42
CA LYS A 84 -31.18 -6.15 -31.18
C LYS A 84 -29.80 -5.46 -31.33
N PRO A 85 -29.67 -4.15 -31.06
CA PRO A 85 -28.41 -3.45 -31.25
C PRO A 85 -27.33 -4.00 -30.29
N PRO A 86 -26.07 -4.16 -30.75
CA PRO A 86 -24.97 -4.51 -29.88
C PRO A 86 -24.66 -3.34 -28.95
N THR A 87 -24.57 -3.60 -27.64
CA THR A 87 -24.07 -2.64 -26.67
C THR A 87 -22.58 -2.44 -26.89
N THR A 88 -22.22 -1.40 -27.62
CA THR A 88 -20.85 -0.93 -27.73
C THR A 88 -20.44 -0.34 -26.39
N ASP A 89 -19.69 -1.13 -25.62
CA ASP A 89 -19.11 -0.71 -24.35
C ASP A 89 -17.99 0.31 -24.63
N SER A 90 -18.40 1.55 -24.89
CA SER A 90 -17.50 2.67 -25.10
C SER A 90 -16.92 3.07 -23.75
N PRO A 91 -15.60 3.23 -23.60
CA PRO A 91 -15.00 3.62 -22.32
C PRO A 91 -15.56 4.99 -21.92
N GLN A 92 -16.48 4.96 -20.95
CA GLN A 92 -17.20 6.14 -20.50
C GLN A 92 -16.21 7.15 -19.94
N ALA A 93 -16.03 8.27 -20.65
CA ALA A 93 -15.21 9.38 -20.18
C ALA A 93 -15.73 9.85 -18.83
N ALA A 94 -14.96 9.62 -17.77
CA ALA A 94 -15.37 9.92 -16.40
C ALA A 94 -15.68 11.42 -16.27
N SER A 95 -16.95 11.75 -16.04
CA SER A 95 -17.43 13.13 -15.97
C SER A 95 -16.60 13.98 -15.02
N ALA A 96 -16.13 15.13 -15.51
CA ALA A 96 -15.24 16.05 -14.79
C ALA A 96 -15.88 16.77 -13.57
N GLY A 97 -17.00 16.27 -13.04
CA GLY A 97 -17.76 16.85 -11.94
C GLY A 97 -18.03 15.91 -10.76
N ALA A 98 -17.52 14.68 -10.76
CA ALA A 98 -17.58 13.81 -9.58
C ALA A 98 -16.64 14.35 -8.48
N PRO A 99 -17.03 14.34 -7.18
CA PRO A 99 -16.18 14.81 -6.10
C PRO A 99 -14.92 13.94 -5.97
N LEU A 100 -13.75 14.59 -5.92
CA LEU A 100 -12.46 13.91 -5.78
C LEU A 100 -12.22 13.39 -4.35
N ALA A 101 -12.83 14.03 -3.35
CA ALA A 101 -12.83 13.57 -1.96
C ALA A 101 -13.86 12.45 -1.75
N GLY A 102 -13.41 11.32 -1.19
CA GLY A 102 -14.28 10.20 -0.82
C GLY A 102 -14.83 10.35 0.60
N ARG A 103 -14.43 9.44 1.48
CA ARG A 103 -14.83 9.33 2.89
C ARG A 103 -14.18 10.39 3.76
N ILE A 104 -12.86 10.58 3.63
CA ILE A 104 -12.12 11.68 4.25
C ILE A 104 -12.32 12.94 3.42
N ARG A 105 -12.89 13.98 4.01
CA ARG A 105 -13.28 15.23 3.33
C ARG A 105 -12.67 16.46 3.99
N PRO A 106 -12.31 17.50 3.22
CA PRO A 106 -11.93 18.79 3.77
C PRO A 106 -13.04 19.38 4.66
N ASN A 107 -12.65 20.10 5.71
CA ASN A 107 -13.54 20.84 6.62
C ASN A 107 -14.63 20.01 7.35
N VAL A 108 -14.60 18.68 7.26
CA VAL A 108 -15.46 17.80 8.06
C VAL A 108 -14.74 17.40 9.34
N THR A 109 -15.45 17.49 10.47
CA THR A 109 -15.01 16.92 11.76
C THR A 109 -15.77 15.63 12.01
N TYR A 110 -15.02 14.55 12.19
CA TYR A 110 -15.51 13.22 12.47
C TYR A 110 -15.48 12.98 13.98
N ARG A 111 -16.32 12.05 14.44
CA ARG A 111 -16.38 11.59 15.84
C ARG A 111 -16.11 10.09 15.84
N GLY A 112 -15.48 9.62 16.90
CA GLY A 112 -15.22 8.20 17.09
C GLY A 112 -14.49 7.94 18.39
N ILE A 113 -13.82 6.81 18.44
CA ILE A 113 -12.90 6.47 19.53
C ILE A 113 -11.48 6.33 18.99
N ALA A 114 -10.50 6.52 19.86
CA ALA A 114 -9.14 6.03 19.66
C ALA A 114 -8.92 4.75 20.47
N THR A 115 -8.20 3.81 19.86
CA THR A 115 -7.55 2.65 20.46
C THR A 115 -6.06 2.72 20.11
N PHE A 116 -5.26 1.72 20.49
CA PHE A 116 -3.87 1.63 20.03
C PHE A 116 -3.39 0.21 19.79
N TYR A 117 -2.35 0.11 18.95
CA TYR A 117 -1.63 -1.11 18.60
C TYR A 117 -0.11 -0.83 18.45
N ASP A 118 0.69 -1.89 18.44
CA ASP A 118 2.12 -1.79 18.15
C ASP A 118 2.35 -1.60 16.64
N ALA A 119 2.97 -0.49 16.26
CA ALA A 119 3.08 -0.06 14.87
C ALA A 119 4.53 0.22 14.45
N ASP A 120 4.93 -0.25 13.27
CA ASP A 120 6.23 0.04 12.65
C ASP A 120 6.17 1.16 11.59
N GLY A 121 4.96 1.69 11.33
CA GLY A 121 4.68 2.72 10.34
C GLY A 121 4.55 2.25 8.89
N GLY A 122 4.73 0.96 8.59
CA GLY A 122 4.62 0.40 7.23
C GLY A 122 3.17 0.11 6.81
N GLY A 123 2.54 -0.84 7.52
CA GLY A 123 1.11 -1.17 7.46
C GLY A 123 0.55 -1.57 6.08
N ALA A 124 -0.79 -1.65 5.99
CA ALA A 124 -1.53 -1.95 4.76
C ALA A 124 -1.24 -0.96 3.61
N CYS A 125 -0.77 0.26 3.91
CA CYS A 125 -0.36 1.23 2.90
C CYS A 125 0.99 0.91 2.23
N LEU A 126 1.67 -0.16 2.63
CA LEU A 126 2.99 -0.59 2.13
C LEU A 126 4.03 0.53 2.10
N TYR A 127 4.11 1.31 3.18
CA TYR A 127 5.28 2.17 3.41
C TYR A 127 6.43 1.36 4.01
N ASP A 128 7.65 1.92 3.97
CA ASP A 128 8.76 1.29 4.69
C ASP A 128 8.54 1.44 6.21
N PRO A 129 8.83 0.41 7.01
CA PRO A 129 8.97 0.54 8.44
C PRO A 129 9.94 1.67 8.80
N SER A 130 9.59 2.49 9.78
CA SER A 130 10.35 3.69 10.14
C SER A 130 10.16 4.05 11.60
N GLY A 131 11.09 4.83 12.16
CA GLY A 131 10.93 5.41 13.52
C GLY A 131 9.84 6.51 13.61
N ASP A 132 8.95 6.64 12.62
CA ASP A 132 7.82 7.57 12.66
C ASP A 132 6.70 6.98 13.52
N VAL A 133 6.80 7.24 14.82
CA VAL A 133 5.82 6.79 15.82
C VAL A 133 4.50 7.59 15.81
N MET A 134 4.29 8.53 14.87
CA MET A 134 3.06 9.34 14.76
C MET A 134 2.15 8.81 13.65
N THR A 135 1.79 7.53 13.75
CA THR A 135 1.02 6.81 12.73
C THR A 135 -0.30 6.27 13.28
N ALA A 136 -1.18 5.86 12.37
CA ALA A 136 -2.48 5.27 12.71
C ALA A 136 -3.05 4.38 11.60
N ALA A 137 -3.93 3.47 12.01
CA ALA A 137 -4.82 2.72 11.16
C ALA A 137 -6.23 3.35 11.11
N MET A 138 -6.94 3.15 10.01
CA MET A 138 -8.36 3.48 9.87
C MET A 138 -9.19 2.24 9.62
N ASN A 139 -10.43 2.26 10.09
CA ASN A 139 -11.45 1.26 9.73
C ASN A 139 -11.62 1.15 8.20
N SER A 140 -12.00 -0.02 7.68
CA SER A 140 -12.18 -0.26 6.24
C SER A 140 -13.10 0.74 5.53
N THR A 141 -14.12 1.27 6.22
CA THR A 141 -15.04 2.26 5.64
C THR A 141 -14.34 3.58 5.38
N ASP A 142 -13.48 4.07 6.28
CA ASP A 142 -12.77 5.35 6.10
C ASP A 142 -11.40 5.20 5.43
N TYR A 143 -10.78 4.00 5.47
CA TYR A 143 -9.60 3.63 4.69
C TYR A 143 -9.87 3.66 3.18
N GLU A 144 -11.08 3.22 2.79
CA GLU A 144 -11.66 3.35 1.45
C GLU A 144 -10.72 2.88 0.31
N THR A 145 -10.24 1.64 0.40
CA THR A 145 -9.31 1.03 -0.59
C THR A 145 -8.05 1.88 -0.77
N ALA A 146 -7.30 2.08 0.32
CA ALA A 146 -6.09 2.91 0.41
C ALA A 146 -6.22 4.38 0.02
N LYS A 147 -7.44 4.94 -0.17
CA LYS A 147 -7.58 6.39 -0.41
C LYS A 147 -7.18 7.22 0.82
N ALA A 148 -7.24 6.63 2.02
CA ALA A 148 -6.72 7.23 3.24
C ALA A 148 -5.19 7.20 3.36
N CYS A 149 -4.48 6.35 2.62
CA CYS A 149 -3.03 6.18 2.79
C CYS A 149 -2.27 7.48 2.57
N GLY A 150 -1.39 7.80 3.52
CA GLY A 150 -0.60 9.04 3.51
C GLY A 150 -1.40 10.29 3.88
N ALA A 151 -2.70 10.18 4.18
CA ALA A 151 -3.47 11.29 4.75
C ALA A 151 -2.92 11.65 6.13
N TYR A 152 -2.94 12.94 6.45
CA TYR A 152 -2.66 13.43 7.80
C TYR A 152 -3.97 13.86 8.46
N VAL A 153 -4.23 13.34 9.66
CA VAL A 153 -5.39 13.73 10.46
C VAL A 153 -4.95 14.33 11.79
N SER A 154 -5.61 15.40 12.20
CA SER A 154 -5.50 15.91 13.57
C SER A 154 -6.54 15.20 14.42
N VAL A 155 -6.06 14.43 15.40
CA VAL A 155 -6.87 13.69 16.37
C VAL A 155 -6.86 14.45 17.68
N ARG A 156 -8.04 14.73 18.25
CA ARG A 156 -8.21 15.49 19.49
C ARG A 156 -9.10 14.73 20.46
N ALA A 157 -8.56 14.45 21.64
CA ALA A 157 -9.25 13.79 22.74
C ALA A 157 -10.18 14.75 23.50
N ALA A 158 -11.07 14.19 24.33
CA ALA A 158 -12.04 14.97 25.11
C ALA A 158 -11.40 15.95 26.13
N ASN A 159 -10.17 15.67 26.58
CA ASN A 159 -9.37 16.57 27.43
C ASN A 159 -8.82 17.81 26.70
N GLY A 160 -9.05 17.94 25.39
CA GLY A 160 -8.58 19.06 24.57
C GLY A 160 -7.22 18.82 23.91
N THR A 161 -6.43 17.85 24.38
CA THR A 161 -5.15 17.49 23.78
C THR A 161 -5.34 17.01 22.34
N ALA A 162 -4.46 17.47 21.44
CA ALA A 162 -4.51 17.11 20.03
C ALA A 162 -3.13 16.75 19.49
N ILE A 163 -3.10 15.74 18.63
CA ILE A 163 -1.92 15.30 17.87
C ILE A 163 -2.23 15.34 16.37
N THR A 164 -1.20 15.21 15.55
CA THR A 164 -1.34 14.89 14.11
C THR A 164 -0.68 13.55 13.85
N VAL A 165 -1.36 12.68 13.12
CA VAL A 165 -0.85 11.35 12.72
C VAL A 165 -1.00 11.13 11.21
N ARG A 166 -0.09 10.33 10.64
CA ARG A 166 -0.19 9.83 9.26
C ARG A 166 -0.95 8.51 9.23
N ILE A 167 -1.91 8.36 8.31
CA ILE A 167 -2.57 7.07 8.09
C ILE A 167 -1.66 6.17 7.25
N THR A 168 -1.28 5.03 7.83
CA THR A 168 -0.34 4.05 7.24
C THR A 168 -0.89 2.63 7.22
N ASN A 169 -2.02 2.37 7.89
CA ASN A 169 -2.56 1.04 8.03
C ASN A 169 -4.09 1.00 7.91
N GLU A 170 -4.63 -0.21 7.75
CA GLU A 170 -6.05 -0.51 7.86
C GLU A 170 -6.29 -1.32 9.14
N CYS A 171 -7.35 -0.98 9.87
CA CYS A 171 -7.91 -1.81 10.94
C CYS A 171 -9.21 -2.42 10.40
N PRO A 172 -9.19 -3.66 9.86
CA PRO A 172 -10.40 -4.32 9.40
C PRO A 172 -11.28 -4.77 10.58
N GLY A 173 -12.47 -5.30 10.28
CA GLY A 173 -13.29 -6.00 11.27
C GLY A 173 -13.94 -5.07 12.32
N GLU A 174 -13.47 -5.17 13.56
CA GLU A 174 -14.08 -4.56 14.76
C GLU A 174 -13.92 -3.04 14.86
N CYS A 175 -13.01 -2.44 14.09
CA CYS A 175 -12.87 -0.98 14.04
C CYS A 175 -14.09 -0.33 13.37
N ALA A 176 -14.84 0.46 14.15
CA ALA A 176 -16.05 1.12 13.66
C ALA A 176 -15.74 2.33 12.75
N PRO A 177 -16.66 2.74 11.84
CA PRO A 177 -16.56 4.01 11.14
C PRO A 177 -16.33 5.19 12.09
N GLY A 178 -15.35 6.05 11.78
CA GLY A 178 -14.87 7.12 12.64
C GLY A 178 -13.81 6.73 13.69
N GLN A 179 -13.56 5.43 13.95
CA GLN A 179 -12.47 4.97 14.82
C GLN A 179 -11.11 5.17 14.15
N ILE A 180 -10.13 5.58 14.96
CA ILE A 180 -8.72 5.68 14.62
C ILE A 180 -7.95 4.78 15.57
N ASP A 181 -7.22 3.80 15.05
CA ASP A 181 -6.35 2.95 15.88
C ASP A 181 -4.92 3.50 15.79
N LEU A 182 -4.41 4.04 16.90
CA LEU A 182 -3.15 4.80 16.93
C LEU A 182 -1.96 3.85 17.15
N SER A 183 -0.75 4.27 16.77
CA SER A 183 0.44 3.69 17.40
C SER A 183 0.41 3.94 18.92
N ALA A 184 0.99 3.03 19.70
CA ALA A 184 1.06 3.13 21.15
C ALA A 184 1.63 4.49 21.63
N GLU A 185 2.66 5.01 20.97
CA GLU A 185 3.29 6.30 21.31
C GLU A 185 2.42 7.51 20.91
N ALA A 186 1.62 7.40 19.85
CA ALA A 186 0.66 8.44 19.49
C ALA A 186 -0.50 8.47 20.50
N PHE A 187 -1.00 7.31 20.92
CA PHE A 187 -2.04 7.23 21.95
C PHE A 187 -1.56 7.77 23.30
N ALA A 188 -0.33 7.43 23.72
CA ALA A 188 0.29 7.92 24.95
C ALA A 188 0.44 9.46 25.01
N LYS A 189 0.39 10.15 23.86
CA LYS A 189 0.35 11.63 23.80
C LYS A 189 -1.05 12.23 23.97
N LEU A 190 -2.12 11.43 23.91
CA LEU A 190 -3.51 11.87 24.11
C LEU A 190 -4.06 11.46 25.49
N ALA A 191 -3.72 10.26 25.96
CA ALA A 191 -4.20 9.71 27.23
C ALA A 191 -3.23 8.66 27.80
N ASP A 192 -3.43 8.30 29.07
CA ASP A 192 -2.76 7.17 29.71
C ASP A 192 -3.13 5.86 28.97
N PRO A 193 -2.17 5.01 28.56
CA PRO A 193 -2.44 3.74 27.89
C PRO A 193 -3.41 2.80 28.66
N THR A 194 -3.46 2.88 29.99
CA THR A 194 -4.40 2.10 30.82
C THR A 194 -5.86 2.43 30.57
N ALA A 195 -6.17 3.59 29.97
CA ALA A 195 -7.53 3.91 29.52
C ALA A 195 -8.01 2.97 28.39
N GLY A 196 -7.09 2.49 27.54
CA GLY A 196 -7.32 1.56 26.42
C GLY A 196 -8.18 2.09 25.26
N ARG A 197 -9.24 2.84 25.55
CA ARG A 197 -10.20 3.41 24.60
C ARG A 197 -10.60 4.81 25.05
N ILE A 198 -10.48 5.81 24.19
CA ILE A 198 -10.87 7.20 24.50
C ILE A 198 -11.78 7.79 23.43
N ALA A 199 -12.70 8.68 23.82
CA ALA A 199 -13.52 9.43 22.87
C ALA A 199 -12.69 10.53 22.17
N ILE A 200 -12.79 10.61 20.84
CA ILE A 200 -12.05 11.57 20.02
C ILE A 200 -12.96 12.33 19.03
N THR A 201 -12.44 13.46 18.58
CA THR A 201 -12.80 14.09 17.31
C THR A 201 -11.58 14.11 16.40
N TRP A 202 -11.76 13.96 15.10
CA TRP A 202 -10.65 14.12 14.15
C TRP A 202 -11.07 14.84 12.87
N LYS A 203 -10.09 15.43 12.18
CA LYS A 203 -10.27 16.10 10.88
C LYS A 203 -9.02 15.95 10.02
N LEU A 204 -9.19 15.98 8.70
CA LEU A 204 -8.08 16.09 7.76
C LEU A 204 -7.28 17.38 8.00
N VAL A 205 -5.95 17.31 7.86
CA VAL A 205 -5.04 18.47 7.89
C VAL A 205 -3.99 18.40 6.79
N SER A 206 -3.45 19.55 6.39
CA SER A 206 -2.36 19.68 5.41
C SER A 206 -1.09 20.23 6.11
N PRO A 207 -0.20 19.37 6.63
CA PRO A 207 0.99 19.81 7.35
C PRO A 207 2.03 20.44 6.43
N SER A 208 2.58 21.59 6.84
CA SER A 208 3.63 22.31 6.10
C SER A 208 5.03 21.70 6.26
N THR A 209 5.23 20.84 7.27
CA THR A 209 6.51 20.20 7.61
C THR A 209 6.89 19.02 6.72
N VAL A 210 5.96 18.53 5.89
CA VAL A 210 6.22 17.45 4.93
C VAL A 210 6.99 18.01 3.72
N GLY A 211 8.12 17.37 3.38
CA GLY A 211 9.02 17.74 2.27
C GLY A 211 8.39 17.55 0.87
N THR A 212 9.21 17.31 -0.16
CA THR A 212 8.67 16.96 -1.49
C THR A 212 8.14 15.53 -1.51
N MET A 213 7.15 15.25 -2.37
CA MET A 213 6.67 13.88 -2.55
C MET A 213 7.74 13.03 -3.26
N SER A 214 7.66 11.72 -3.08
CA SER A 214 8.48 10.72 -3.77
C SER A 214 7.59 9.73 -4.53
N VAL A 215 8.16 9.06 -5.52
CA VAL A 215 7.52 7.97 -6.27
C VAL A 215 8.32 6.69 -6.06
N ARG A 216 7.63 5.56 -5.84
CA ARG A 216 8.22 4.22 -5.87
C ARG A 216 7.53 3.36 -6.92
N TYR A 217 8.33 2.63 -7.70
CA TYR A 217 7.84 1.53 -8.53
C TYR A 217 7.82 0.24 -7.71
N LYS A 218 6.72 -0.51 -7.71
CA LYS A 218 6.61 -1.77 -6.95
C LYS A 218 7.66 -2.78 -7.42
N THR A 219 8.18 -3.61 -6.53
CA THR A 219 8.92 -4.84 -6.89
C THR A 219 8.16 -5.62 -7.97
N GLY A 220 8.87 -5.99 -9.06
CA GLY A 220 8.29 -6.58 -10.27
C GLY A 220 7.92 -5.59 -11.39
N SER A 221 8.00 -4.27 -11.15
CA SER A 221 7.72 -3.27 -12.19
C SER A 221 8.76 -3.30 -13.32
N SER A 222 8.28 -3.13 -14.54
CA SER A 222 9.03 -3.06 -15.79
C SER A 222 8.30 -2.16 -16.80
N GLN A 223 8.79 -2.08 -18.04
CA GLN A 223 8.05 -1.42 -19.13
C GLN A 223 6.77 -2.15 -19.57
N TYR A 224 6.58 -3.42 -19.16
CA TYR A 224 5.44 -4.26 -19.55
C TYR A 224 4.32 -4.32 -18.50
N TRP A 225 4.63 -3.91 -17.27
CA TRP A 225 3.70 -3.84 -16.14
C TRP A 225 4.32 -2.96 -15.07
N CYS A 226 3.58 -2.06 -14.45
CA CYS A 226 4.08 -1.35 -13.27
C CYS A 226 3.00 -1.03 -12.24
N GLY A 227 3.40 -1.11 -10.97
CA GLY A 227 2.69 -0.50 -9.85
C GLY A 227 3.42 0.76 -9.40
N ILE A 228 2.70 1.86 -9.21
CA ILE A 228 3.25 3.16 -8.80
C ILE A 228 2.67 3.59 -7.45
N GLN A 229 3.50 3.85 -6.46
CA GLN A 229 3.12 4.42 -5.17
C GLN A 229 3.62 5.86 -5.07
N VAL A 230 2.80 6.75 -4.51
CA VAL A 230 3.19 8.13 -4.16
C VAL A 230 3.41 8.18 -2.65
N ILE A 231 4.54 8.74 -2.23
CA ILE A 231 4.99 8.76 -0.84
C ILE A 231 5.19 10.21 -0.41
N GLY A 232 4.84 10.56 0.83
CA GLY A 232 5.09 11.90 1.38
C GLY A 232 4.28 13.02 0.73
N HIS A 233 3.12 12.74 0.14
CA HIS A 233 2.17 13.77 -0.28
C HIS A 233 1.44 14.34 0.97
N ARG A 234 1.27 15.66 1.08
CA ARG A 234 0.63 16.27 2.27
C ARG A 234 -0.90 16.29 2.25
N ASN A 235 -1.48 16.12 1.07
CA ASN A 235 -2.93 16.01 0.83
C ASN A 235 -3.23 14.60 0.30
N PRO A 236 -4.38 13.97 0.59
CA PRO A 236 -4.72 12.66 0.05
C PRO A 236 -4.77 12.65 -1.48
N VAL A 237 -4.20 11.61 -2.10
CA VAL A 237 -4.17 11.45 -3.57
C VAL A 237 -5.48 10.84 -4.06
N ALA A 238 -6.26 11.63 -4.80
CA ALA A 238 -7.50 11.21 -5.43
C ALA A 238 -7.27 10.41 -6.73
N ARG A 239 -6.22 10.76 -7.49
CA ARG A 239 -5.94 10.18 -8.81
C ARG A 239 -4.45 10.15 -9.12
N LEU A 240 -4.00 9.06 -9.74
CA LEU A 240 -2.74 8.99 -10.45
C LEU A 240 -2.99 8.65 -11.92
N GLU A 241 -2.28 9.33 -12.81
CA GLU A 241 -2.36 9.15 -14.25
C GLU A 241 -0.94 9.06 -14.82
N VAL A 242 -0.76 8.28 -15.88
CA VAL A 242 0.51 8.14 -16.61
C VAL A 242 0.38 8.63 -18.03
N ARG A 243 1.48 9.10 -18.62
CA ARG A 243 1.51 9.56 -20.01
C ARG A 243 1.28 8.38 -20.97
N ALA A 244 0.24 8.48 -21.79
CA ALA A 244 -0.12 7.47 -22.79
C ALA A 244 -0.21 8.13 -24.18
N GLY A 245 0.89 8.08 -24.93
CA GLY A 245 1.02 8.81 -26.20
C GLY A 245 0.88 10.32 -26.02
N SER A 246 -0.07 10.94 -26.74
CA SER A 246 -0.43 12.36 -26.58
C SER A 246 -1.27 12.63 -25.33
N GLY A 247 -1.91 11.61 -24.75
CA GLY A 247 -2.87 11.73 -23.66
C GLY A 247 -2.35 11.28 -22.29
N TRP A 248 -3.30 11.16 -21.36
CA TRP A 248 -3.09 10.68 -19.99
C TRP A 248 -4.05 9.54 -19.71
N ARG A 249 -3.55 8.45 -19.12
CA ARG A 249 -4.35 7.31 -18.67
C ARG A 249 -4.42 7.31 -17.15
N GLN A 250 -5.62 7.33 -16.59
CA GLN A 250 -5.82 7.09 -15.15
C GLN A 250 -5.54 5.63 -14.81
N LEU A 251 -4.79 5.40 -13.74
CA LEU A 251 -4.51 4.07 -13.20
C LEU A 251 -5.47 3.73 -12.07
N ALA A 252 -5.77 2.44 -11.89
CA ALA A 252 -6.58 1.94 -10.79
C ALA A 252 -5.75 1.86 -9.50
N ARG A 253 -6.31 2.35 -8.39
CA ARG A 253 -5.72 2.23 -7.03
C ARG A 253 -6.05 0.87 -6.43
N THR A 254 -5.08 0.21 -5.83
CA THR A 254 -5.25 -1.02 -5.03
C THR A 254 -5.47 -0.71 -3.55
N ASP A 255 -6.05 -1.66 -2.84
CA ASP A 255 -6.15 -1.73 -1.37
C ASP A 255 -4.79 -1.65 -0.65
N TYR A 256 -3.70 -2.07 -1.32
CA TYR A 256 -2.32 -1.96 -0.84
C TYR A 256 -1.57 -0.68 -1.31
N ASN A 257 -2.30 0.40 -1.66
CA ASN A 257 -1.75 1.74 -1.95
C ASN A 257 -0.82 1.86 -3.18
N TYR A 258 -0.99 1.02 -4.19
CA TYR A 258 -0.34 1.19 -5.49
C TYR A 258 -1.34 1.51 -6.59
N PHE A 259 -0.88 2.20 -7.63
CA PHE A 259 -1.64 2.47 -8.85
C PHE A 259 -1.09 1.62 -9.99
N LEU A 260 -1.91 0.76 -10.60
CA LEU A 260 -1.44 -0.25 -11.56
C LEU A 260 -1.65 0.17 -13.02
N SER A 261 -0.61 -0.03 -13.84
CA SER A 261 -0.72 -0.11 -15.29
C SER A 261 -0.41 -1.54 -15.73
N GLU A 262 -1.47 -2.34 -15.92
CA GLU A 262 -1.39 -3.79 -16.10
C GLU A 262 -0.76 -4.22 -17.43
N ASP A 263 -0.76 -3.34 -18.43
CA ASP A 263 -0.23 -3.53 -19.78
C ASP A 263 1.08 -2.76 -20.05
N GLY A 264 1.66 -2.13 -19.01
CA GLY A 264 2.89 -1.35 -19.12
C GLY A 264 2.73 0.07 -19.70
N THR A 265 1.54 0.46 -20.17
CA THR A 265 1.32 1.76 -20.82
C THR A 265 1.71 2.93 -19.92
N GLY A 266 2.74 3.68 -20.32
CA GLY A 266 3.21 4.88 -19.60
C GLY A 266 4.12 4.60 -18.40
N CYS A 267 4.48 3.34 -18.14
CA CYS A 267 5.51 3.00 -17.16
C CYS A 267 6.87 3.63 -17.54
N GLY A 268 7.56 4.27 -16.59
CA GLY A 268 8.77 5.06 -16.84
C GLY A 268 8.51 6.44 -17.47
N GLY A 269 7.29 6.73 -17.91
CA GLY A 269 6.88 8.01 -18.47
C GLY A 269 6.53 9.05 -17.39
N ALA A 270 6.15 10.25 -17.84
CA ALA A 270 5.67 11.29 -16.92
C ALA A 270 4.41 10.84 -16.18
N ILE A 271 4.33 11.20 -14.90
CA ILE A 271 3.25 10.87 -13.97
C ILE A 271 2.50 12.15 -13.61
N ARG A 272 1.19 12.06 -13.44
CA ARG A 272 0.33 13.17 -13.04
C ARG A 272 -0.50 12.76 -11.84
N VAL A 273 -0.35 13.48 -10.74
CA VAL A 273 -0.99 13.18 -9.46
C VAL A 273 -1.97 14.30 -9.15
N THR A 274 -3.22 13.95 -8.83
CA THR A 274 -4.26 14.89 -8.41
C THR A 274 -4.66 14.62 -6.97
N ASP A 275 -4.67 15.64 -6.12
CA ASP A 275 -5.17 15.53 -4.74
C ASP A 275 -6.71 15.65 -4.66
N ILE A 276 -7.27 15.40 -3.47
CA ILE A 276 -8.72 15.55 -3.25
C ILE A 276 -9.24 17.00 -3.33
N PHE A 277 -8.35 18.00 -3.38
CA PHE A 277 -8.69 19.42 -3.55
C PHE A 277 -8.69 19.84 -5.04
N GLY A 278 -8.34 18.92 -5.95
CA GLY A 278 -8.28 19.15 -7.39
C GLY A 278 -6.95 19.74 -7.88
N GLU A 279 -5.97 19.91 -7.00
CA GLU A 279 -4.64 20.32 -7.40
C GLU A 279 -3.95 19.19 -8.14
N ARG A 280 -3.34 19.53 -9.28
CA ARG A 280 -2.75 18.56 -10.19
C ARG A 280 -1.29 18.90 -10.47
N LEU A 281 -0.41 17.99 -10.10
CA LEU A 281 1.03 18.11 -10.29
C LEU A 281 1.50 17.08 -11.30
N THR A 282 2.48 17.46 -12.11
CA THR A 282 3.19 16.54 -13.01
C THR A 282 4.60 16.31 -12.50
N VAL A 283 4.99 15.05 -12.48
CA VAL A 283 6.35 14.58 -12.22
C VAL A 283 6.89 14.06 -13.55
N ASP A 284 8.05 14.56 -13.97
CA ASP A 284 8.72 14.09 -15.18
C ASP A 284 9.10 12.60 -15.08
N GLY A 285 9.46 11.98 -16.21
CA GLY A 285 9.69 10.53 -16.30
C GLY A 285 10.59 9.97 -15.21
N VAL A 286 9.99 9.27 -14.25
CA VAL A 286 10.70 8.59 -13.16
C VAL A 286 11.21 7.26 -13.69
N ALA A 287 12.52 7.01 -13.59
CA ALA A 287 13.10 5.75 -14.05
C ALA A 287 12.47 4.55 -13.33
N ILE A 288 12.20 3.47 -14.05
CA ILE A 288 11.68 2.23 -13.45
C ILE A 288 12.80 1.57 -12.66
N ARG A 289 12.88 1.90 -11.38
CA ARG A 289 13.75 1.30 -10.37
C ARG A 289 12.85 0.65 -9.33
N PRO A 290 12.54 -0.65 -9.46
CA PRO A 290 11.68 -1.35 -8.52
C PRO A 290 12.22 -1.21 -7.09
N ASP A 291 11.29 -1.01 -6.16
CA ASP A 291 11.49 -0.78 -4.73
C ASP A 291 12.26 0.49 -4.32
N ALA A 292 12.88 1.21 -5.26
CA ALA A 292 13.59 2.45 -4.95
C ALA A 292 12.62 3.63 -4.75
N VAL A 293 12.68 4.26 -3.58
CA VAL A 293 12.06 5.57 -3.32
C VAL A 293 12.81 6.64 -4.13
N GLN A 294 12.12 7.31 -5.03
CA GLN A 294 12.70 8.33 -5.91
C GLN A 294 12.05 9.69 -5.62
N SER A 295 12.82 10.60 -5.01
CA SER A 295 12.36 11.93 -4.63
C SER A 295 12.01 12.79 -5.84
N THR A 296 10.88 13.47 -5.77
CA THR A 296 10.48 14.48 -6.75
C THR A 296 10.85 15.88 -6.26
N ARG A 297 10.58 16.90 -7.08
CA ARG A 297 10.77 18.32 -6.75
C ARG A 297 9.45 19.05 -6.42
N VAL A 298 8.35 18.32 -6.28
CA VAL A 298 6.99 18.90 -6.15
C VAL A 298 6.31 18.47 -4.85
N GLN A 299 5.35 19.27 -4.41
CA GLN A 299 4.45 18.99 -3.28
C GLN A 299 3.16 19.79 -3.50
N PHE A 300 2.02 19.28 -3.04
CA PHE A 300 0.75 20.00 -3.12
C PHE A 300 0.78 21.28 -2.26
N ALA A 301 0.01 22.28 -2.67
CA ALA A 301 -0.23 23.47 -1.86
C ALA A 301 -0.84 23.08 -0.50
N LYS A 302 -0.50 23.87 0.51
CA LYS A 302 -1.12 23.77 1.83
C LYS A 302 -2.61 24.15 1.73
N ARG A 303 -3.44 23.46 2.51
CA ARG A 303 -4.90 23.63 2.59
C ARG A 303 -5.34 23.85 4.03
#